data_AF-A0A1A8Z558-F1
#
_entry.id   AF-A0A1A8Z558-F1
#
_cell.length_a   1.000
_cell.length_b   1.000
_cell.length_c   1.000
_cell.angle_alpha   90.00
_cell.angle_beta   90.00
_cell.angle_gamma   90.00
#
_symmetry.space_group_name_H-M   'P 1'
#
loop_
_entity.id
_entity.type
_entity.pdbx_description
1 polymer ?
#
loop_
_entity_poly.entity_id
_entity_poly.type
_entity_poly.pdbx_seq_one_letter_code
_entity_poly.pdbx_strand_id
1 'polypeptide(L)'
;MNDLDELRTGLAHIAEEVAPVDLHARVLASSRRVARRRAAAGVATALAATVVASAVVIDMNRVAPSPPGPPATSTSVAPQPTTLPSYVQTPAPGSGPFANATVTVPTWGTTGTTCVTGRVRIVDGQYYRGAGTRPVNVLSWVTTDVDGDGRDDYVAHLKCGEGTESPAEQVVAFRRSGGQLLPLGRVVGTQDGPAMLTAIEARAGGRIAVQVLAEVTDGGAQFVPQQWRVYGWRGTGSGRWPGRPRSPPIRRQPRCPCGRVP
;
A
#
# COMPACT_ATOMS: atom_id res chain seq x y z
N MET A 1 54.54 3.64 20.06
CA MET A 1 54.17 5.00 19.59
C MET A 1 54.25 4.97 18.08
N ASN A 2 53.14 5.27 17.38
CA ASN A 2 53.01 5.67 15.97
C ASN A 2 52.00 4.93 15.06
N ASP A 3 51.10 4.07 15.58
CA ASP A 3 49.96 3.56 14.76
C ASP A 3 48.86 4.61 14.55
N LEU A 4 48.67 5.50 15.53
CA LEU A 4 47.54 6.44 15.53
C LEU A 4 47.77 7.64 14.59
N ASP A 5 49.03 7.97 14.32
CA ASP A 5 49.41 9.04 13.40
C ASP A 5 49.38 8.57 11.94
N GLU A 6 49.72 7.29 11.65
CA GLU A 6 49.52 6.71 10.32
C GLU A 6 48.04 6.65 9.94
N LEU A 7 47.16 6.30 10.88
CA LEU A 7 45.71 6.33 10.66
C LEU A 7 45.17 7.74 10.42
N ARG A 8 45.70 8.75 11.11
CA ARG A 8 45.29 10.16 10.91
C ARG A 8 45.74 10.70 9.56
N THR A 9 46.97 10.41 9.15
CA THR A 9 47.49 10.84 7.84
C THR A 9 46.81 10.12 6.68
N GLY A 10 46.48 8.83 6.83
CA GLY A 10 45.72 8.08 5.83
C GLY A 10 44.30 8.63 5.60
N LEU A 11 43.61 9.02 6.68
CA LEU A 11 42.26 9.61 6.57
C LEU A 11 42.27 11.02 5.99
N ALA A 12 43.31 11.82 6.26
CA ALA A 12 43.47 13.14 5.65
C ALA A 12 43.65 13.03 4.13
N HIS A 13 44.40 12.02 3.65
CA HIS A 13 44.63 11.83 2.22
C HIS A 13 43.35 11.43 1.46
N ILE A 14 42.49 10.60 2.06
CA ILE A 14 41.20 10.21 1.46
C ILE A 14 40.23 11.41 1.43
N ALA A 15 40.27 12.29 2.43
CA ALA A 15 39.41 13.46 2.46
C ALA A 15 39.74 14.50 1.37
N GLU A 16 40.99 14.56 0.91
CA GLU A 16 41.43 15.52 -0.11
C GLU A 16 41.12 15.06 -1.54
N GLU A 17 40.94 13.76 -1.77
CA GLU A 17 40.62 13.20 -3.09
C GLU A 17 39.11 13.19 -3.40
N VAL A 18 38.25 13.39 -2.40
CA VAL A 18 36.80 13.47 -2.60
C VAL A 18 36.41 14.92 -2.90
N ALA A 19 36.52 15.30 -4.18
CA ALA A 19 35.88 16.52 -4.68
C ALA A 19 34.38 16.47 -4.30
N PRO A 20 33.84 17.47 -3.59
CA PRO A 20 32.45 17.47 -3.16
C PRO A 20 31.56 17.39 -4.40
N VAL A 21 30.92 16.24 -4.59
CA VAL A 21 29.95 16.05 -5.65
C VAL A 21 28.78 16.96 -5.33
N ASP A 22 28.59 18.00 -6.12
CA ASP A 22 27.49 18.95 -5.96
C ASP A 22 26.15 18.25 -6.31
N LEU A 23 25.60 17.56 -5.33
CA LEU A 23 24.31 16.88 -5.39
C LEU A 23 23.18 17.90 -5.66
N HIS A 24 23.35 19.15 -5.25
CA HIS A 24 22.35 20.20 -5.40
C HIS A 24 22.17 20.58 -6.88
N ALA A 25 23.25 20.74 -7.63
CA ALA A 25 23.19 20.96 -9.08
C ALA A 25 22.50 19.80 -9.82
N ARG A 26 22.75 18.56 -9.39
CA ARG A 26 22.17 17.35 -9.99
C ARG A 26 20.66 17.23 -9.73
N VAL A 27 20.21 17.60 -8.52
CA VAL A 27 18.79 17.63 -8.15
C VAL A 27 18.03 18.74 -8.88
N LEU A 28 18.63 19.93 -9.06
CA LEU A 28 18.01 21.02 -9.83
C LEU A 28 17.86 20.67 -11.32
N ALA A 29 18.84 19.97 -11.90
CA ALA A 29 18.77 19.51 -13.28
C ALA A 29 17.68 18.43 -13.49
N SER A 30 17.54 17.48 -12.55
CA SER A 30 16.51 16.43 -12.64
C SER A 30 15.09 17.02 -12.49
N SER A 31 14.90 17.96 -11.57
CA SER A 31 13.63 18.66 -11.33
C SER A 31 13.13 19.41 -12.57
N ARG A 32 14.00 20.19 -13.23
CA ARG A 32 13.64 20.94 -14.45
C ARG A 32 13.20 20.02 -15.59
N ARG A 33 13.76 18.82 -15.69
CA ARG A 33 13.40 17.83 -16.72
C ARG A 33 11.98 17.26 -16.49
N VAL A 34 11.59 17.03 -15.23
CA VAL A 34 10.24 16.56 -14.88
C VAL A 34 9.19 17.65 -15.09
N ALA A 35 9.50 18.90 -14.71
CA ALA A 35 8.60 20.03 -14.92
C ALA A 35 8.29 20.25 -16.42
N ARG A 36 9.31 20.16 -17.29
CA ARG A 36 9.14 20.26 -18.75
C ARG A 36 8.28 19.12 -19.34
N ARG A 37 8.40 17.89 -18.81
CA ARG A 37 7.57 16.75 -19.25
C ARG A 37 6.09 16.94 -18.90
N ARG A 38 5.78 17.57 -17.77
CA ARG A 38 4.39 17.84 -17.37
C ARG A 38 3.74 18.96 -18.19
N ALA A 39 4.52 19.91 -18.70
CA ALA A 39 4.01 20.99 -19.55
C ALA A 39 3.64 20.56 -20.98
N ALA A 40 4.11 19.38 -21.44
CA ALA A 40 3.85 18.89 -22.80
C ALA A 40 2.58 18.03 -22.95
N ALA A 41 1.90 17.68 -21.85
CA ALA A 41 0.73 16.79 -21.86
C ALA A 41 -0.61 17.55 -21.78
N GLY A 42 -0.79 18.55 -22.65
CA GLY A 42 -1.95 19.44 -22.60
C GLY A 42 -2.46 19.87 -23.98
N VAL A 43 -2.65 18.95 -24.93
CA VAL A 43 -3.41 19.20 -26.17
C VAL A 43 -4.10 17.89 -26.63
N ALA A 44 -5.32 18.03 -27.16
CA ALA A 44 -6.26 17.03 -27.71
C ALA A 44 -7.16 16.37 -26.64
N THR A 45 -8.49 16.46 -26.69
CA THR A 45 -9.39 16.33 -27.85
C THR A 45 -10.70 17.08 -27.66
N ALA A 46 -11.14 17.79 -28.71
CA ALA A 46 -12.48 18.32 -28.87
C ALA A 46 -13.33 17.41 -29.80
N LEU A 47 -14.65 17.46 -29.57
CA LEU A 47 -15.78 17.08 -30.43
C LEU A 47 -16.16 15.59 -30.58
N ALA A 48 -17.26 15.22 -29.92
CA ALA A 48 -18.34 14.42 -30.50
C ALA A 48 -19.63 14.65 -29.68
N ALA A 49 -20.54 15.48 -30.19
CA ALA A 49 -21.90 15.61 -29.67
C ALA A 49 -22.84 14.84 -30.62
N THR A 50 -23.48 13.78 -30.11
CA THR A 50 -24.65 13.17 -30.75
C THR A 50 -25.81 13.14 -29.74
N VAL A 51 -26.96 13.53 -30.26
CA VAL A 51 -28.25 13.75 -29.59
C VAL A 51 -28.97 12.41 -29.42
N VAL A 52 -29.41 12.07 -28.22
CA VAL A 52 -30.58 11.20 -28.01
C VAL A 52 -31.41 11.78 -26.88
N ALA A 53 -32.60 12.26 -27.26
CA ALA A 53 -33.66 12.67 -26.36
C ALA A 53 -34.41 11.43 -25.85
N SER A 54 -34.64 11.35 -24.55
CA SER A 54 -35.68 10.49 -23.98
C SER A 54 -36.36 11.22 -22.84
N ALA A 55 -37.64 11.50 -23.06
CA ALA A 55 -38.56 12.13 -22.13
C ALA A 55 -38.88 11.19 -20.96
N VAL A 56 -38.83 11.72 -19.73
CA VAL A 56 -39.49 11.12 -18.57
C VAL A 56 -40.39 12.19 -17.96
N VAL A 57 -41.68 11.90 -17.99
CA VAL A 57 -42.78 12.73 -17.48
C VAL A 57 -43.07 12.33 -16.02
N ILE A 58 -42.89 13.32 -15.13
CA ILE A 58 -43.68 13.71 -13.93
C ILE A 58 -44.07 12.62 -12.91
N ASP A 59 -43.62 12.81 -11.65
CA ASP A 59 -44.57 12.92 -10.53
C ASP A 59 -43.99 13.82 -9.42
N MET A 60 -44.51 15.05 -9.32
CA MET A 60 -44.21 15.99 -8.23
C MET A 60 -45.42 16.06 -7.33
N ASN A 61 -45.37 15.24 -6.28
CA ASN A 61 -46.35 15.26 -5.22
C ASN A 61 -46.25 16.58 -4.45
N ARG A 62 -47.31 17.39 -4.56
CA ARG A 62 -47.47 18.68 -3.87
C ARG A 62 -47.66 18.43 -2.37
N VAL A 63 -46.63 18.74 -1.58
CA VAL A 63 -46.77 18.90 -0.12
C VAL A 63 -47.26 20.33 0.14
N ALA A 64 -48.41 20.43 0.80
CA ALA A 64 -49.03 21.70 1.17
C ALA A 64 -48.13 22.51 2.14
N PRO A 65 -48.13 23.86 2.08
CA PRO A 65 -47.41 24.68 3.05
C PRO A 65 -48.11 24.64 4.40
N SER A 66 -47.40 24.19 5.43
CA SER A 66 -47.83 24.27 6.83
C SER A 66 -47.59 25.69 7.38
N PRO A 67 -48.49 26.24 8.22
CA PRO A 67 -48.37 27.60 8.76
C PRO A 67 -47.12 27.77 9.65
N PRO A 68 -46.58 29.00 9.75
CA PRO A 68 -45.39 29.29 10.53
C PRO A 68 -45.64 29.07 12.03
N GLY A 69 -44.94 28.09 12.60
CA GLY A 69 -44.83 27.92 14.04
C GLY A 69 -43.98 29.02 14.70
N PRO A 70 -44.19 29.31 15.99
CA PRO A 70 -43.47 30.36 16.71
C PRO A 70 -41.95 30.13 16.74
N PRO A 71 -41.13 31.20 16.83
CA PRO A 71 -39.69 31.10 16.76
C PRO A 71 -39.14 30.24 17.91
N ALA A 72 -38.58 29.08 17.55
CA ALA A 72 -37.83 28.26 18.47
C ALA A 72 -36.54 29.00 18.86
N THR A 73 -36.34 29.17 20.16
CA THR A 73 -35.14 29.73 20.76
C THR A 73 -33.96 28.85 20.40
N SER A 74 -33.10 29.31 19.48
CA SER A 74 -31.88 28.61 19.09
C SER A 74 -30.89 28.64 20.26
N THR A 75 -30.83 27.55 21.02
CA THR A 75 -29.72 27.29 21.94
C THR A 75 -28.48 27.04 21.09
N SER A 76 -27.57 28.02 21.09
CA SER A 76 -26.25 27.91 20.48
C SER A 76 -25.44 26.86 21.25
N VAL A 77 -25.47 25.61 20.79
CA VAL A 77 -24.62 24.55 21.31
C VAL A 77 -23.23 24.81 20.75
N ALA A 78 -22.30 25.17 21.64
CA ALA A 78 -20.89 25.35 21.30
C ALA A 78 -20.36 24.09 20.59
N PRO A 79 -19.59 24.22 19.49
CA PRO A 79 -19.08 23.07 18.77
C PRO A 79 -18.19 22.24 19.70
N GLN A 80 -18.63 21.02 19.97
CA GLN A 80 -17.87 20.06 20.76
C GLN A 80 -16.58 19.73 19.97
N PRO A 81 -15.39 19.79 20.60
CA PRO A 81 -14.14 19.55 19.90
C PRO A 81 -14.15 18.15 19.28
N THR A 82 -14.04 18.08 17.96
CA THR A 82 -13.85 16.83 17.23
C THR A 82 -12.51 16.25 17.62
N THR A 83 -12.53 15.21 18.46
CA THR A 83 -11.35 14.40 18.74
C THR A 83 -10.99 13.63 17.48
N LEU A 84 -9.89 14.01 16.83
CA LEU A 84 -9.33 13.19 15.76
C LEU A 84 -8.90 11.84 16.36
N PRO A 85 -9.16 10.71 15.69
CA PRO A 85 -8.67 9.42 16.16
C PRO A 85 -7.15 9.46 16.21
N SER A 86 -6.58 9.29 17.40
CA SER A 86 -5.15 9.09 17.56
C SER A 86 -4.78 7.80 16.82
N TYR A 87 -3.86 7.92 15.86
CA TYR A 87 -3.28 6.78 15.17
C TYR A 87 -2.48 5.97 16.19
N VAL A 88 -3.07 4.89 16.72
CA VAL A 88 -2.34 3.91 17.51
C VAL A 88 -1.53 3.08 16.52
N GLN A 89 -0.22 3.30 16.52
CA GLN A 89 0.71 2.49 15.75
C GLN A 89 0.77 1.12 16.43
N THR A 90 -0.08 0.19 15.98
CA THR A 90 -0.06 -1.20 16.46
C THR A 90 1.36 -1.74 16.26
N PRO A 91 1.99 -2.37 17.28
CA PRO A 91 3.28 -3.02 17.10
C PRO A 91 3.20 -3.93 15.88
N ALA A 92 4.20 -3.87 15.00
CA ALA A 92 4.27 -4.80 13.89
C ALA A 92 4.16 -6.21 14.49
N PRO A 93 3.14 -7.01 14.13
CA PRO A 93 3.03 -8.34 14.67
C PRO A 93 4.32 -9.06 14.30
N GLY A 94 5.07 -9.51 15.30
CA GLY A 94 6.24 -10.35 15.08
C GLY A 94 5.87 -11.52 14.17
N SER A 95 6.87 -12.19 13.60
CA SER A 95 6.67 -13.27 12.62
C SER A 95 5.72 -14.39 13.07
N GLY A 96 5.44 -14.50 14.38
CA GLY A 96 4.26 -15.18 14.92
C GLY A 96 4.20 -16.65 14.49
N PRO A 97 3.07 -17.14 13.93
CA PRO A 97 2.96 -18.53 13.47
C PRO A 97 3.93 -18.86 12.33
N PHE A 98 4.54 -17.86 11.68
CA PHE A 98 5.55 -18.04 10.65
C PHE A 98 6.98 -18.11 11.20
N ALA A 99 7.24 -17.64 12.43
CA ALA A 99 8.60 -17.53 13.01
C ALA A 99 9.38 -18.85 12.93
N ASN A 100 8.69 -19.97 13.04
CA ASN A 100 9.28 -21.27 12.83
C ASN A 100 8.28 -22.17 12.09
N ALA A 101 7.75 -21.73 10.93
CA ALA A 101 6.92 -22.56 10.03
C ALA A 101 7.59 -22.94 8.70
N THR A 102 7.21 -24.10 8.16
CA THR A 102 7.54 -24.46 6.77
C THR A 102 6.46 -23.89 5.86
N VAL A 103 6.82 -23.00 4.96
CA VAL A 103 5.90 -22.26 4.09
C VAL A 103 6.16 -22.65 2.64
N THR A 104 5.12 -22.85 1.84
CA THR A 104 5.28 -22.94 0.38
C THR A 104 5.04 -21.57 -0.24
N VAL A 105 6.13 -20.91 -0.65
CA VAL A 105 6.11 -19.55 -1.21
C VAL A 105 5.69 -19.59 -2.68
N PRO A 106 4.60 -18.90 -3.06
CA PRO A 106 4.17 -18.82 -4.46
C PRO A 106 5.14 -18.03 -5.35
N THR A 107 4.99 -18.15 -6.66
CA THR A 107 5.76 -17.38 -7.65
C THR A 107 5.53 -15.87 -7.51
N TRP A 108 6.60 -15.09 -7.58
CA TRP A 108 6.59 -13.62 -7.48
C TRP A 108 6.29 -12.90 -8.81
N GLY A 109 5.82 -13.61 -9.82
CA GLY A 109 5.65 -13.07 -11.17
C GLY A 109 6.98 -12.77 -11.85
N THR A 110 6.95 -11.94 -12.89
CA THR A 110 8.13 -11.61 -13.72
C THR A 110 9.10 -10.64 -13.05
N THR A 111 8.65 -9.88 -12.03
CA THR A 111 9.50 -8.91 -11.33
C THR A 111 10.41 -9.57 -10.30
N GLY A 112 10.07 -10.77 -9.82
CA GLY A 112 10.79 -11.47 -8.75
C GLY A 112 11.60 -12.69 -9.21
N THR A 113 12.32 -12.62 -10.33
CA THR A 113 13.10 -13.78 -10.85
C THR A 113 14.22 -14.25 -9.92
N THR A 114 14.74 -13.36 -9.08
CA THR A 114 15.77 -13.67 -8.06
C THR A 114 15.19 -14.04 -6.70
N CYS A 115 13.87 -14.06 -6.59
CA CYS A 115 13.15 -14.36 -5.36
C CYS A 115 13.01 -15.86 -5.17
N VAL A 116 13.23 -16.31 -3.93
CA VAL A 116 13.01 -17.72 -3.59
C VAL A 116 11.53 -18.07 -3.73
N THR A 117 11.26 -19.22 -4.34
CA THR A 117 9.92 -19.82 -4.46
C THR A 117 9.95 -21.27 -3.97
N GLY A 118 8.77 -21.84 -3.73
CA GLY A 118 8.62 -23.22 -3.28
C GLY A 118 8.69 -23.36 -1.75
N ARG A 119 8.95 -24.59 -1.30
CA ARG A 119 8.95 -24.92 0.13
C ARG A 119 10.20 -24.38 0.82
N VAL A 120 10.02 -23.56 1.85
CA VAL A 120 11.09 -22.97 2.66
C VAL A 120 10.78 -23.07 4.15
N ARG A 121 11.83 -23.10 4.97
CA ARG A 121 11.73 -23.01 6.42
C ARG A 121 11.92 -21.54 6.81
N ILE A 122 10.86 -20.88 7.25
CA ILE A 122 10.99 -19.53 7.83
C ILE A 122 11.53 -19.69 9.26
N VAL A 123 12.57 -18.91 9.59
CA VAL A 123 13.19 -18.79 10.91
C VAL A 123 13.20 -17.32 11.30
N ASP A 124 12.60 -17.00 12.44
CA ASP A 124 12.41 -15.63 12.96
C ASP A 124 11.78 -14.65 11.97
N GLY A 125 10.95 -15.16 11.05
CA GLY A 125 10.25 -14.35 10.04
C GLY A 125 10.96 -14.22 8.71
N GLN A 126 12.12 -14.85 8.55
CA GLN A 126 12.89 -14.78 7.32
C GLN A 126 13.35 -16.14 6.82
N TYR A 127 13.61 -16.23 5.52
CA TYR A 127 14.39 -17.31 4.92
C TYR A 127 15.39 -16.73 3.94
N TYR A 128 16.64 -17.19 4.02
CA TYR A 128 17.72 -16.81 3.14
C TYR A 128 18.45 -18.06 2.65
N ARG A 129 18.63 -18.19 1.32
CA ARG A 129 19.31 -19.34 0.71
C ARG A 129 20.82 -19.10 0.51
N GLY A 130 21.26 -17.85 0.51
CA GLY A 130 22.66 -17.48 0.25
C GLY A 130 22.81 -16.45 -0.87
N ALA A 131 24.07 -16.17 -1.21
CA ALA A 131 24.44 -15.17 -2.22
C ALA A 131 23.72 -15.42 -3.56
N GLY A 132 23.29 -14.33 -4.22
CA GLY A 132 22.56 -14.39 -5.50
C GLY A 132 21.06 -14.67 -5.38
N THR A 133 20.54 -14.93 -4.18
CA THR A 133 19.09 -15.02 -3.94
C THR A 133 18.63 -13.93 -2.99
N ARG A 134 17.43 -13.40 -3.23
CA ARG A 134 16.80 -12.44 -2.30
C ARG A 134 16.10 -13.22 -1.18
N PRO A 135 16.23 -12.79 0.09
CA PRO A 135 15.52 -13.42 1.20
C PRO A 135 14.00 -13.29 1.04
N VAL A 136 13.26 -14.18 1.69
CA VAL A 136 11.81 -14.07 1.86
C VAL A 136 11.54 -13.61 3.28
N ASN A 137 10.89 -12.47 3.43
CA ASN A 137 10.57 -11.85 4.70
C ASN A 137 9.05 -11.87 4.93
N VAL A 138 8.63 -12.23 6.13
CA VAL A 138 7.26 -12.10 6.62
C VAL A 138 7.15 -10.78 7.37
N LEU A 139 6.54 -9.77 6.74
CA LEU A 139 6.47 -8.42 7.32
C LEU A 139 5.34 -8.27 8.32
N SER A 140 4.21 -8.91 8.04
CA SER A 140 3.03 -8.88 8.90
C SER A 140 2.11 -10.06 8.57
N TRP A 141 1.22 -10.40 9.48
CA TRP A 141 0.22 -11.43 9.29
C TRP A 141 -1.08 -11.11 10.05
N VAL A 142 -2.19 -11.69 9.60
CA VAL A 142 -3.49 -11.69 10.26
C VAL A 142 -4.11 -13.09 10.17
N THR A 143 -5.14 -13.33 10.98
CA THR A 143 -5.94 -14.57 10.91
C THR A 143 -7.39 -14.24 10.59
N THR A 144 -8.01 -15.06 9.73
CA THR A 144 -9.46 -15.03 9.44
C THR A 144 -9.81 -16.26 8.60
N ASP A 145 -11.05 -16.75 8.70
CA ASP A 145 -11.59 -17.78 7.80
C ASP A 145 -11.78 -17.21 6.39
N VAL A 146 -10.78 -17.42 5.51
CA VAL A 146 -10.74 -16.82 4.18
C VAL A 146 -11.65 -17.56 3.21
N ASP A 147 -11.71 -18.89 3.30
CA ASP A 147 -12.46 -19.71 2.36
C ASP A 147 -13.87 -20.11 2.85
N GLY A 148 -14.24 -19.73 4.06
CA GLY A 148 -15.58 -19.92 4.63
C GLY A 148 -15.81 -21.34 5.15
N ASP A 149 -14.76 -22.10 5.45
CA ASP A 149 -14.86 -23.48 5.93
C ASP A 149 -14.99 -23.60 7.46
N GLY A 150 -15.05 -22.46 8.17
CA GLY A 150 -15.18 -22.37 9.61
C GLY A 150 -13.85 -22.53 10.36
N ARG A 151 -12.71 -22.56 9.68
CA ARG A 151 -11.37 -22.64 10.29
C ARG A 151 -10.59 -21.36 10.01
N ASP A 152 -9.79 -20.94 10.98
CA ASP A 152 -8.91 -19.79 10.77
C ASP A 152 -7.80 -20.10 9.76
N ASP A 153 -7.68 -19.23 8.76
CA ASP A 153 -6.56 -19.19 7.84
C ASP A 153 -5.58 -18.07 8.22
N TYR A 154 -4.34 -18.23 7.78
CA TYR A 154 -3.27 -17.26 8.01
C TYR A 154 -3.03 -16.45 6.75
N VAL A 155 -3.11 -15.13 6.83
CA VAL A 155 -2.80 -14.25 5.71
C VAL A 155 -1.55 -13.48 6.02
N ALA A 156 -0.50 -13.63 5.21
CA ALA A 156 0.79 -13.01 5.42
C ALA A 156 1.18 -12.09 4.28
N HIS A 157 1.81 -10.97 4.63
CA HIS A 157 2.51 -10.07 3.72
C HIS A 157 3.96 -10.53 3.60
N LEU A 158 4.26 -11.14 2.45
CA LEU A 158 5.58 -11.61 2.08
C LEU A 158 6.29 -10.57 1.24
N LYS A 159 7.58 -10.39 1.52
CA LYS A 159 8.47 -9.50 0.78
C LYS A 159 9.67 -10.27 0.29
N CYS A 160 10.02 -10.06 -0.98
CA CYS A 160 11.23 -10.60 -1.56
C CYS A 160 12.34 -9.55 -1.49
N GLY A 161 13.38 -9.81 -0.70
CA GLY A 161 14.47 -8.87 -0.47
C GLY A 161 14.29 -8.05 0.80
N GLU A 162 15.21 -7.13 1.00
CA GLU A 162 15.25 -6.19 2.12
C GLU A 162 15.06 -4.76 1.62
N GLY A 163 14.65 -3.85 2.51
CA GLY A 163 14.51 -2.43 2.21
C GLY A 163 13.39 -2.08 1.21
N THR A 164 13.36 -0.82 0.77
CA THR A 164 12.36 -0.29 -0.16
C THR A 164 12.61 -0.72 -1.61
N GLU A 165 13.81 -1.18 -1.93
CA GLU A 165 14.23 -1.63 -3.28
C GLU A 165 13.86 -3.09 -3.58
N SER A 166 13.01 -3.68 -2.76
CA SER A 166 12.61 -5.07 -2.91
C SER A 166 11.85 -5.28 -4.23
N PRO A 167 12.26 -6.24 -5.07
CA PRO A 167 11.69 -6.41 -6.41
C PRO A 167 10.23 -6.88 -6.44
N ALA A 168 9.74 -7.48 -5.36
CA ALA A 168 8.38 -7.99 -5.29
C ALA A 168 7.85 -8.10 -3.85
N GLU A 169 6.56 -7.85 -3.71
CA GLU A 169 5.80 -8.10 -2.48
C GLU A 169 4.47 -8.79 -2.83
N GLN A 170 3.98 -9.65 -1.95
CA GLN A 170 2.68 -10.31 -2.12
C GLN A 170 2.02 -10.62 -0.78
N VAL A 171 0.70 -10.54 -0.74
CA VAL A 171 -0.15 -11.01 0.35
C VAL A 171 -0.74 -12.35 -0.06
N VAL A 172 -0.54 -13.37 0.78
CA VAL A 172 -0.91 -14.76 0.49
C VAL A 172 -1.67 -15.34 1.68
N ALA A 173 -2.76 -16.03 1.40
CA ALA A 173 -3.52 -16.81 2.38
C ALA A 173 -2.99 -18.24 2.46
N PHE A 174 -2.90 -18.78 3.67
CA PHE A 174 -2.34 -20.08 3.99
C PHE A 174 -3.25 -20.84 4.94
N ARG A 175 -3.33 -22.15 4.71
CA ARG A 175 -3.90 -23.11 5.64
C ARG A 175 -2.79 -23.83 6.38
N ARG A 176 -2.97 -23.97 7.69
CA ARG A 176 -2.08 -24.79 8.49
C ARG A 176 -2.47 -26.26 8.39
N SER A 177 -1.49 -27.08 8.01
CA SER A 177 -1.57 -28.54 8.03
C SER A 177 -0.35 -29.07 8.76
N GLY A 178 -0.53 -29.44 10.03
CA GLY A 178 0.57 -29.79 10.95
C GLY A 178 1.56 -28.62 11.14
N GLY A 179 2.85 -28.89 10.86
CA GLY A 179 3.92 -27.89 10.91
C GLY A 179 4.11 -27.09 9.62
N GLN A 180 3.25 -27.27 8.62
CA GLN A 180 3.34 -26.62 7.31
C GLN A 180 2.22 -25.61 7.12
N LEU A 181 2.55 -24.50 6.46
CA LEU A 181 1.62 -23.49 5.96
C LEU A 181 1.55 -23.63 4.43
N LEU A 182 0.42 -24.18 3.98
CA LEU A 182 0.14 -24.45 2.57
C LEU A 182 -0.65 -23.29 1.99
N PRO A 183 -0.25 -22.71 0.85
CA PRO A 183 -0.95 -21.57 0.27
C PRO A 183 -2.33 -22.00 -0.22
N LEU A 184 -3.35 -21.28 0.22
CA LEU A 184 -4.68 -21.32 -0.38
C LEU A 184 -4.69 -20.52 -1.69
N GLY A 185 -4.03 -19.36 -1.69
CA GLY A 185 -3.86 -18.53 -2.88
C GLY A 185 -3.31 -17.14 -2.58
N ARG A 186 -2.82 -16.47 -3.62
CA ARG A 186 -2.35 -15.07 -3.53
C ARG A 186 -3.54 -14.12 -3.55
N VAL A 187 -3.62 -13.24 -2.55
CA VAL A 187 -4.63 -12.17 -2.43
C VAL A 187 -4.32 -11.05 -3.42
N VAL A 188 -3.10 -10.52 -3.37
CA VAL A 188 -2.58 -9.47 -4.24
C VAL A 188 -1.05 -9.47 -4.16
N GLY A 189 -0.36 -9.10 -5.24
CA GLY A 189 1.06 -8.77 -5.24
C GLY A 189 1.35 -7.50 -6.04
N THR A 190 2.59 -7.02 -5.97
CA THR A 190 3.04 -5.87 -6.77
C THR A 190 2.96 -6.16 -8.28
N GLN A 191 3.08 -7.43 -8.67
CA GLN A 191 2.82 -7.91 -10.03
C GLN A 191 1.38 -7.66 -10.54
N ASP A 192 0.43 -7.37 -9.64
CA ASP A 192 -0.97 -7.08 -9.97
C ASP A 192 -1.22 -5.55 -10.14
N GLY A 193 -0.17 -4.73 -10.14
CA GLY A 193 -0.20 -3.29 -10.44
C GLY A 193 0.15 -2.32 -9.29
N PRO A 194 -0.06 -2.64 -7.99
CA PRO A 194 0.46 -1.80 -6.91
C PRO A 194 1.99 -1.68 -6.95
N ALA A 195 2.52 -0.49 -6.67
CA ALA A 195 3.95 -0.30 -6.55
C ALA A 195 4.49 -0.85 -5.23
N MET A 196 3.69 -0.81 -4.16
CA MET A 196 4.06 -1.30 -2.82
C MET A 196 2.82 -1.70 -2.02
N LEU A 197 3.00 -2.64 -1.08
CA LEU A 197 2.00 -3.04 -0.10
C LEU A 197 2.53 -2.62 1.28
N THR A 198 1.73 -1.98 2.13
CA THR A 198 2.23 -1.41 3.40
C THR A 198 1.58 -1.98 4.64
N ALA A 199 0.36 -2.49 4.53
CA ALA A 199 -0.36 -3.07 5.65
C ALA A 199 -1.41 -4.06 5.17
N ILE A 200 -1.76 -4.99 6.05
CA ILE A 200 -2.86 -5.93 5.87
C ILE A 200 -3.77 -5.91 7.10
N GLU A 201 -5.06 -6.12 6.89
CA GLU A 201 -6.06 -6.16 7.94
C GLU A 201 -7.15 -7.18 7.59
N ALA A 202 -7.51 -8.03 8.54
CA ALA A 202 -8.67 -8.90 8.41
C ALA A 202 -9.97 -8.10 8.57
N ARG A 203 -10.98 -8.40 7.76
CA ARG A 203 -12.31 -7.78 7.79
C ARG A 203 -13.37 -8.87 7.93
N ALA A 204 -14.54 -8.48 8.42
CA ALA A 204 -15.66 -9.40 8.60
C ALA A 204 -16.01 -10.19 7.32
N GLY A 205 -16.28 -11.50 7.50
CA GLY A 205 -16.63 -12.44 6.45
C GLY A 205 -15.45 -12.87 5.57
N GLY A 206 -14.27 -13.13 6.17
CA GLY A 206 -13.12 -13.68 5.45
C GLY A 206 -12.44 -12.72 4.46
N ARG A 207 -12.73 -11.42 4.57
CA ARG A 207 -12.22 -10.41 3.63
C ARG A 207 -10.90 -9.86 4.12
N ILE A 208 -10.00 -9.56 3.20
CA ILE A 208 -8.68 -9.00 3.49
C ILE A 208 -8.62 -7.59 2.93
N ALA A 209 -8.38 -6.60 3.79
CA ALA A 209 -8.02 -5.26 3.37
C ALA A 209 -6.49 -5.17 3.27
N VAL A 210 -5.99 -4.65 2.15
CA VAL A 210 -4.57 -4.41 1.92
C VAL A 210 -4.38 -2.93 1.61
N GLN A 211 -3.45 -2.30 2.30
CA GLN A 211 -3.04 -0.93 2.02
C GLN A 211 -2.00 -0.95 0.90
N VAL A 212 -2.27 -0.20 -0.17
CA VAL A 212 -1.44 -0.16 -1.37
C VAL A 212 -0.97 1.25 -1.67
N LEU A 213 0.18 1.35 -2.32
CA LEU A 213 0.66 2.56 -2.99
C LEU A 213 0.63 2.36 -4.50
N ALA A 214 0.21 3.40 -5.22
CA ALA A 214 0.23 3.40 -6.69
C ALA A 214 1.63 3.66 -7.24
N GLU A 215 2.50 4.35 -6.49
CA GLU A 215 3.84 4.76 -6.89
C GLU A 215 4.80 4.64 -5.69
N VAL A 216 6.09 4.51 -5.95
CA VAL A 216 7.16 4.65 -4.94
C VAL A 216 7.96 5.90 -5.31
N THR A 217 8.28 6.71 -4.31
CA THR A 217 9.11 7.91 -4.50
C THR A 217 10.28 7.87 -3.53
N ASP A 218 11.39 8.53 -3.89
CA ASP A 218 12.58 8.62 -3.04
C ASP A 218 12.30 9.34 -1.70
N GLY A 219 11.22 10.13 -1.62
CA GLY A 219 10.78 10.74 -0.37
C GLY A 219 10.23 9.72 0.65
N GLY A 220 9.88 8.50 0.21
CA GLY A 220 9.26 7.48 1.05
C GLY A 220 7.75 7.39 0.92
N ALA A 221 7.17 6.36 1.55
CA ALA A 221 5.77 5.98 1.41
C ALA A 221 4.77 7.00 1.96
N GLN A 222 5.20 7.89 2.86
CA GLN A 222 4.38 8.93 3.49
C GLN A 222 3.99 10.07 2.54
N PHE A 223 4.70 10.23 1.41
CA PHE A 223 4.41 11.27 0.42
C PHE A 223 3.55 10.77 -0.75
N VAL A 224 3.21 9.49 -0.76
CA VAL A 224 2.37 8.90 -1.80
C VAL A 224 0.98 8.62 -1.21
N PRO A 225 -0.11 8.97 -1.91
CA PRO A 225 -1.45 8.60 -1.49
C PRO A 225 -1.58 7.08 -1.28
N GLN A 226 -1.94 6.71 -0.05
CA GLN A 226 -2.17 5.33 0.33
C GLN A 226 -3.66 5.00 0.18
N GLN A 227 -3.97 3.81 -0.33
CA GLN A 227 -5.34 3.37 -0.53
C GLN A 227 -5.57 1.99 0.08
N TRP A 228 -6.63 1.83 0.85
CA TRP A 228 -7.11 0.51 1.27
C TRP A 228 -7.93 -0.14 0.15
N ARG A 229 -7.59 -1.39 -0.18
CA ARG A 229 -8.30 -2.24 -1.14
C ARG A 229 -8.76 -3.50 -0.45
N VAL A 230 -10.05 -3.83 -0.58
CA VAL A 230 -10.64 -5.01 0.06
C VAL A 230 -10.82 -6.13 -0.95
N TYR A 231 -10.36 -7.30 -0.57
CA TYR A 231 -10.38 -8.53 -1.36
C TYR A 231 -11.28 -9.55 -0.65
N GLY A 232 -12.06 -10.33 -1.41
CA GLY A 232 -12.85 -11.46 -0.91
C GLY A 232 -12.57 -12.72 -1.73
N TRP A 233 -12.47 -13.88 -1.06
CA TRP A 233 -12.28 -15.17 -1.71
C TRP A 233 -13.54 -15.54 -2.50
N ARG A 234 -13.40 -16.22 -3.64
CA ARG A 234 -14.55 -16.66 -4.46
C ARG A 234 -14.59 -18.17 -4.80
N GLY A 235 -13.81 -19.02 -4.11
CA GLY A 235 -13.79 -20.48 -4.31
C GLY A 235 -13.31 -20.91 -5.71
N THR A 236 -13.25 -22.20 -6.09
CA THR A 236 -12.73 -23.40 -5.40
C THR A 236 -11.60 -23.93 -6.29
N GLY A 237 -10.38 -24.09 -5.75
CA GLY A 237 -9.22 -24.59 -6.51
C GLY A 237 -8.34 -23.51 -7.16
N SER A 238 -7.03 -23.60 -6.90
CA SER A 238 -5.94 -22.78 -7.47
C SER A 238 -6.23 -21.28 -7.68
N GLY A 239 -6.47 -20.57 -6.58
CA GLY A 239 -5.72 -19.35 -6.28
C GLY A 239 -5.86 -18.13 -7.21
N ARG A 240 -7.06 -17.82 -7.72
CA ARG A 240 -7.29 -16.50 -8.32
C ARG A 240 -8.44 -15.76 -7.63
N TRP A 241 -8.07 -14.78 -6.81
CA TRP A 241 -9.00 -13.75 -6.34
C TRP A 241 -9.44 -12.92 -7.57
N PRO A 242 -10.74 -12.62 -7.75
CA PRO A 242 -11.18 -11.83 -8.88
C PRO A 242 -10.51 -10.45 -8.84
N GLY A 243 -9.81 -10.13 -9.91
CA GLY A 243 -9.23 -8.82 -10.17
C GLY A 243 -10.33 -7.77 -10.30
N ARG A 244 -10.58 -7.04 -9.22
CA ARG A 244 -10.55 -5.58 -9.12
C ARG A 244 -11.11 -5.24 -7.73
N PRO A 245 -10.33 -4.55 -6.89
CA PRO A 245 -10.86 -4.05 -5.63
C PRO A 245 -12.10 -3.22 -5.90
N ARG A 246 -13.16 -3.41 -5.11
CA ARG A 246 -14.20 -2.39 -4.99
C ARG A 246 -13.56 -1.22 -4.25
N SER A 247 -12.97 -0.30 -5.00
CA SER A 247 -12.53 0.98 -4.45
C SER A 247 -13.78 1.81 -4.21
N PRO A 248 -14.05 2.30 -2.98
CA PRO A 248 -14.96 3.43 -2.85
C PRO A 248 -14.39 4.61 -3.69
N PRO A 249 -15.24 5.44 -4.30
CA PRO A 249 -14.78 6.57 -5.11
C PRO A 249 -13.83 7.44 -4.29
N ILE A 250 -12.72 7.86 -4.91
CA ILE A 250 -11.79 8.83 -4.33
C ILE A 250 -12.62 10.09 -4.03
N ARG A 251 -12.95 10.32 -2.75
CA ARG A 251 -13.39 11.64 -2.30
C ARG A 251 -12.17 12.55 -2.52
N ARG A 252 -12.19 13.33 -3.60
CA ARG A 252 -11.27 14.45 -3.76
C ARG A 252 -11.40 15.28 -2.49
N GLN A 253 -10.35 15.34 -1.68
CA GLN A 253 -10.30 16.30 -0.58
C GLN A 253 -10.60 17.68 -1.19
N PRO A 254 -11.52 18.46 -0.62
CA PRO A 254 -11.75 19.82 -1.08
C PRO A 254 -10.41 20.54 -1.00
N ARG A 255 -10.00 21.14 -2.12
CA ARG A 255 -8.82 22.00 -2.17
C ARG A 255 -9.01 23.07 -1.09
N CYS A 256 -8.10 23.14 -0.13
CA CYS A 256 -8.06 24.27 0.79
C CYS A 256 -8.05 25.55 -0.07
N PRO A 257 -9.00 26.47 0.10
CA PRO A 257 -8.94 27.74 -0.59
C PRO A 257 -7.66 28.44 -0.15
N CYS A 258 -6.78 28.75 -1.09
CA CYS A 258 -5.63 29.60 -0.84
C CYS A 258 -6.17 30.92 -0.29
N GLY A 259 -5.96 31.15 1.01
CA GLY A 259 -6.27 32.41 1.65
C GLY A 259 -5.54 33.52 0.91
N ARG A 260 -6.30 34.47 0.39
CA ARG A 260 -5.81 35.74 -0.11
C ARG A 260 -5.30 36.51 1.12
N VAL A 261 -3.99 36.66 1.24
CA VAL A 261 -3.38 37.52 2.25
C VAL A 261 -3.74 38.97 1.87
N PRO A 262 -4.21 39.80 2.82
CA PRO A 262 -4.51 41.22 2.58
C PRO A 262 -3.27 42.03 2.23
#